data_AF-A0A7Y2L7N2-F1
#
_entry.id   AF-A0A7Y2L7N2-F1
#
_cell.length_a   1.000
_cell.length_b   1.000
_cell.length_c   1.000
_cell.angle_alpha   90.00
_cell.angle_beta   90.00
_cell.angle_gamma   90.00
#
_symmetry.space_group_name_H-M   'P 1'
#
loop_
_entity.id
_entity.type
_entity.pdbx_description
1 polymer ?
#
loop_
_entity_poly.entity_id
_entity_poly.type
_entity_poly.pdbx_seq_one_letter_code
_entity_poly.pdbx_strand_id
1 'polypeptide(L)' 'MSEKGPPTKEILEQYSKKYIFDNTIVYVVSPKITEEEKKKRWEDVCRIASAIVEQLMK' A
#
# COMPACT_ATOMS: atom_id res chain seq x y z
N MET A 1 3.82 25.18 -20.96
CA MET A 1 4.37 24.87 -19.63
C MET A 1 3.18 24.70 -18.69
N SER A 2 2.84 23.48 -18.25
CA SER A 2 1.74 23.27 -17.30
C SER A 2 2.25 23.54 -15.89
N GLU A 3 1.75 24.62 -15.28
CA GLU A 3 1.90 24.87 -13.85
C GLU A 3 1.17 23.78 -13.08
N LYS A 4 1.92 22.82 -12.51
CA LYS A 4 1.36 21.88 -11.54
C LYS A 4 1.31 22.60 -10.20
N GLY A 5 0.12 23.11 -9.87
CA GLY A 5 -0.18 23.62 -8.53
C GLY A 5 0.04 22.54 -7.46
N PRO A 6 0.07 22.93 -6.17
CA PRO A 6 0.27 21.99 -5.08
C PRO A 6 -0.80 20.88 -5.11
N PRO A 7 -0.46 19.63 -4.73
CA PRO A 7 -1.41 18.54 -4.73
C PRO A 7 -2.61 18.84 -3.83
N THR A 8 -3.80 18.43 -4.29
CA THR A 8 -5.06 18.61 -3.57
C THR A 8 -5.09 17.82 -2.25
N LYS A 9 -5.92 18.24 -1.28
CA LYS A 9 -6.09 17.59 0.04
C LYS A 9 -6.37 16.08 -0.05
N GLU A 10 -7.13 15.66 -1.05
CA GLU A 10 -7.45 14.25 -1.31
C GLU A 10 -6.21 13.40 -1.62
N ILE A 11 -5.26 13.95 -2.38
CA ILE A 11 -3.99 13.28 -2.68
C ILE A 11 -3.09 13.30 -1.42
N LEU A 12 -3.18 14.36 -0.61
CA LEU A 12 -2.45 14.47 0.66
C LEU A 12 -2.80 13.37 1.66
N GLU A 13 -4.06 12.96 1.73
CA GLU A 13 -4.52 11.88 2.61
C GLU A 13 -4.01 10.49 2.19
N GLN A 14 -3.61 10.33 0.93
CA GLN A 14 -3.06 9.09 0.38
C GLN A 14 -1.52 9.02 0.47
N TYR A 15 -0.85 10.08 0.95
CA TYR A 15 0.60 10.04 1.11
C TYR A 15 1.01 9.14 2.26
N SER A 16 1.85 8.16 1.94
CA SER A 16 2.47 7.28 2.92
C SER A 16 3.83 7.80 3.37
N LYS A 17 4.56 8.48 2.48
CA LYS A 17 5.89 9.05 2.78
C LYS A 17 6.15 10.34 2.02
N LYS A 18 6.93 11.23 2.63
CA LYS A 18 7.44 12.48 2.04
C LYS A 18 8.97 12.45 2.07
N TYR A 19 9.60 12.75 0.95
CA TYR A 19 11.05 12.94 0.83
C TYR A 19 11.35 14.36 0.36
N ILE A 20 12.39 14.96 0.92
CA ILE A 20 12.84 16.32 0.57
C ILE A 20 14.28 16.21 0.10
N PHE A 21 14.53 16.67 -1.12
CA PHE A 21 15.84 16.71 -1.77
C PHE A 21 16.09 18.15 -2.22
N ASP A 22 16.87 18.92 -1.46
CA ASP A 22 17.14 20.34 -1.70
C ASP A 22 15.86 21.16 -1.94
N ASN A 23 15.56 21.48 -3.21
CA ASN A 23 14.38 22.22 -3.65
C ASN A 23 13.22 21.33 -4.15
N THR A 24 13.40 20.01 -4.15
CA THR A 24 12.46 19.03 -4.69
C THR A 24 11.77 18.27 -3.56
N ILE A 25 10.45 18.17 -3.62
CA ILE A 25 9.65 17.38 -2.69
C ILE A 25 9.01 16.22 -3.45
N VAL A 26 9.30 14.99 -3.02
CA VAL A 26 8.70 13.78 -3.57
C VAL A 26 7.70 13.22 -2.57
N TYR A 27 6.47 13.01 -3.03
CA TYR A 27 5.43 12.37 -2.26
C TYR A 27 5.19 10.95 -2.78
N VAL A 28 5.28 9.96 -1.89
CA VAL A 28 4.92 8.58 -2.20
C VAL A 28 3.44 8.41 -1.87
N VAL A 29 2.64 8.20 -2.92
CA VAL A 29 1.24 7.80 -2.81
C VAL A 29 1.22 6.28 -2.80
N SER A 30 0.75 5.69 -1.72
CA SER A 30 0.47 4.25 -1.69
C SER A 30 -0.89 4.04 -1.04
N PRO A 31 -1.74 3.13 -1.57
CA PRO A 31 -3.00 2.78 -0.94
C PRO A 31 -2.76 2.42 0.53
N LYS A 32 -3.44 3.12 1.45
CA LYS A 32 -3.42 2.75 2.87
C LYS A 32 -4.18 1.44 2.99
N ILE A 33 -3.47 0.34 3.16
CA ILE A 33 -4.09 -0.96 3.46
C ILE A 33 -4.65 -0.85 4.88
N THR A 34 -5.96 -0.98 5.01
CA THR A 34 -6.62 -0.98 6.32
C THR A 34 -6.22 -2.22 7.13
N GLU A 35 -6.34 -2.18 8.45
CA GLU A 35 -6.10 -3.36 9.29
C GLU A 35 -7.04 -4.53 8.93
N GLU A 36 -8.25 -4.22 8.48
CA GLU A 36 -9.23 -5.20 8.02
C GLU A 36 -8.79 -5.88 6.71
N GLU A 37 -8.30 -5.13 5.73
CA GLU A 37 -7.71 -5.69 4.51
C GLU A 37 -6.43 -6.48 4.79
N LYS A 38 -5.60 -6.04 5.76
CA LYS A 38 -4.43 -6.82 6.19
C LYS A 38 -4.85 -8.17 6.76
N LYS A 39 -5.85 -8.19 7.64
CA LYS A 39 -6.38 -9.42 8.23
C LYS A 39 -6.90 -10.36 7.15
N LYS A 40 -7.70 -9.85 6.21
CA LYS A 40 -8.21 -10.64 5.08
C LYS A 40 -7.09 -11.26 4.23
N ARG A 41 -6.04 -10.47 3.91
CA ARG A 41 -4.88 -10.97 3.17
C ARG A 41 -4.15 -12.07 3.94
N TRP A 42 -4.02 -11.93 5.26
CA TRP A 42 -3.39 -12.93 6.11
C TRP A 42 -4.19 -14.24 6.15
N GLU A 43 -5.50 -14.16 6.27
CA GLU A 43 -6.39 -15.32 6.21
C GLU A 43 -6.27 -16.07 4.87
N ASP A 44 -6.17 -15.34 3.75
CA ASP A 44 -5.94 -15.93 2.43
C ASP A 44 -4.59 -16.65 2.33
N VAL A 45 -3.52 -16.06 2.88
CA VAL A 45 -2.20 -16.70 2.95
C VAL A 45 -2.26 -18.00 3.74
N CYS A 46 -2.89 -17.97 4.92
CA CYS A 46 -3.07 -19.17 5.75
C CYS A 46 -3.86 -20.26 5.02
N ARG A 47 -4.95 -19.90 4.32
CA ARG A 47 -5.76 -20.84 3.54
C ARG A 47 -4.96 -21.53 2.43
N ILE A 48 -4.18 -20.76 1.68
CA ILE A 48 -3.34 -21.31 0.60
C ILE A 48 -2.26 -22.23 1.18
N ALA A 49 -1.60 -21.80 2.26
CA ALA A 49 -0.58 -22.60 2.93
C ALA A 49 -1.15 -23.94 3.43
N SER A 50 -2.31 -23.92 4.09
CA SER A 50 -2.98 -25.14 4.54
C SER A 50 -3.32 -26.08 3.38
N ALA A 51 -3.85 -25.54 2.27
CA ALA A 51 -4.17 -26.35 1.09
C ALA A 51 -2.94 -27.03 0.47
N ILE A 52 -1.79 -26.34 0.45
CA ILE A 52 -0.52 -26.93 -0.03
C ILE A 52 -0.07 -28.05 0.90
N VAL A 53 -0.12 -27.84 2.22
CA VAL A 53 0.27 -28.85 3.21
C VAL A 53 -0.62 -30.10 3.12
N GLU A 54 -1.93 -29.93 2.96
CA GLU A 54 -2.87 -31.04 2.74
C GLU A 54 -2.56 -31.83 1.47
N GLN A 55 -2.11 -31.16 0.40
CA GLN A 55 -1.69 -31.84 -0.83
C GLN A 55 -0.40 -32.63 -0.65
N LEU A 56 0.55 -32.14 0.16
CA LEU A 56 1.83 -32.82 0.41
C LEU A 56 1.71 -34.04 1.34
N MET A 57 0.67 -34.09 2.17
CA MET A 57 0.41 -35.22 3.09
C MET A 57 -0.42 -36.35 2.45
N LYS A 58 -0.81 -36.21 1.19
CA LYS A 58 -1.47 -37.25 0.39
C LYS A 58 -0.48 -37.96 -0.52
#